data_AF-A0A1G9DZ57-F1
#
_entry.id   AF-A0A1G9DZ57-F1
#
_cell.length_a   1.000
_cell.length_b   1.000
_cell.length_c   1.000
_cell.angle_alpha   90.00
_cell.angle_beta   90.00
_cell.angle_gamma   90.00
#
_symmetry.space_group_name_H-M   'P 1'
#
loop_
_entity.id
_entity.type
_entity.pdbx_description
1 polymer ?
#
loop_
_entity_poly.entity_id
_entity_poly.type
_entity_poly.pdbx_seq_one_letter_code
_entity_poly.pdbx_strand_id
1 'polypeptide(L)' 'MREHAARTLEGAQVWDVVQRAGGQLRAVPGAVLGYDMTAVLALAAALGVPPAAVAELVPPIEAVLVRALNARIGERDG' A
#
# COMPACT_ATOMS: atom_id res chain seq x y z
N MET A 1 8.76 10.73 13.46
CA MET A 1 8.02 9.62 12.81
C MET A 1 7.81 8.44 13.77
N ARG A 2 7.26 8.66 14.98
CA ARG A 2 6.98 7.56 15.94
C ARG A 2 5.51 7.47 16.37
N GLU A 3 4.71 8.49 16.04
CA GLU A 3 3.33 8.62 16.50
C GLU A 3 2.34 7.68 15.77
N HIS A 4 2.70 7.18 14.58
CA HIS A 4 1.88 6.26 13.78
C HIS A 4 2.56 4.91 13.50
N ALA A 5 3.56 4.53 14.30
CA ALA A 5 4.21 3.23 14.13
C ALA A 5 3.22 2.08 14.43
N ALA A 6 3.37 0.98 13.69
CA ALA A 6 2.58 -0.22 13.95
C ALA A 6 2.76 -0.68 15.41
N ARG A 7 1.64 -0.97 16.07
CA ARG A 7 1.61 -1.41 17.48
C ARG A 7 1.52 -2.93 17.62
N THR A 8 1.40 -3.65 16.50
CA THR A 8 1.36 -5.11 16.43
C THR A 8 2.38 -5.61 15.41
N LEU A 9 2.79 -6.87 15.53
CA LEU A 9 3.70 -7.51 14.59
C LEU A 9 3.08 -7.53 13.18
N GLU A 10 1.81 -7.90 13.10
CA GLU A 10 1.05 -7.96 11.85
C GLU A 10 1.00 -6.61 11.15
N GLY A 11 0.80 -5.53 11.91
CA GLY A 11 0.81 -4.18 11.37
C GLY A 11 2.20 -3.79 10.84
N ALA A 12 3.27 -4.17 11.53
CA ALA A 12 4.63 -3.90 11.09
C ALA A 12 4.97 -4.69 9.82
N GLN A 13 4.56 -5.96 9.77
CA GLN A 13 4.75 -6.83 8.60
C GLN A 13 3.98 -6.31 7.38
N VAL A 14 2.71 -5.94 7.53
CA VAL A 14 1.93 -5.37 6.43
C VAL A 14 2.53 -4.03 5.98
N TRP A 15 2.99 -3.20 6.90
CA TRP A 15 3.67 -1.94 6.55
C TRP A 15 4.92 -2.17 5.69
N ASP A 16 5.71 -3.18 6.03
CA ASP A 16 6.90 -3.58 5.27
C ASP A 16 6.53 -4.10 3.87
N VAL A 17 5.45 -4.89 3.75
CA VAL A 17 4.93 -5.36 2.45
C VAL A 17 4.54 -4.19 1.55
N VAL A 18 3.69 -3.28 2.02
CA VAL A 18 3.17 -2.18 1.18
C VAL A 18 4.27 -1.20 0.78
N GLN A 19 5.24 -0.94 1.67
CA GLN A 19 6.41 -0.11 1.35
C GLN A 19 7.25 -0.71 0.23
N ARG A 20 7.51 -2.03 0.27
CA ARG A 20 8.23 -2.75 -0.78
C ARG A 20 7.42 -2.87 -2.08
N ALA A 21 6.11 -2.97 -1.98
CA ALA A 21 5.20 -2.96 -3.12
C ALA A 21 4.98 -1.56 -3.72
N GLY A 22 5.59 -0.50 -3.19
CA GLY A 22 5.38 0.90 -3.63
C GLY A 22 5.62 1.16 -5.11
N GLY A 23 6.47 0.36 -5.78
CA GLY A 23 6.69 0.43 -7.22
C GLY A 23 5.69 -0.37 -8.07
N GLN A 24 4.85 -1.18 -7.44
CA GLN A 24 3.87 -2.08 -8.08
C GLN A 24 2.49 -1.43 -8.04
N LEU A 25 2.31 -0.39 -8.84
CA LEU A 25 1.06 0.38 -8.90
C LEU A 25 0.36 0.17 -10.24
N ARG A 26 -0.96 0.15 -10.19
CA ARG A 26 -1.82 0.28 -11.37
C ARG A 26 -2.15 1.74 -11.56
N ALA A 27 -1.89 2.27 -12.75
CA ALA A 27 -2.11 3.68 -13.08
C ALA A 27 -2.55 3.84 -14.54
N VAL A 28 -3.17 4.98 -14.81
CA VAL A 28 -3.51 5.52 -16.13
C VAL A 28 -2.90 6.92 -16.24
N PRO A 29 -2.85 7.53 -17.44
CA PRO A 29 -2.42 8.93 -17.55
C PRO A 29 -3.23 9.83 -16.62
N GLY A 30 -2.54 10.54 -15.71
CA GLY A 30 -3.16 11.47 -14.75
C GLY A 30 -3.77 10.85 -13.49
N ALA A 31 -3.73 9.53 -13.30
CA ALA A 31 -4.28 8.92 -12.07
C ALA A 31 -3.65 7.57 -11.69
N VAL A 32 -3.46 7.37 -10.38
CA VAL A 32 -3.19 6.08 -9.75
C VAL A 32 -4.52 5.41 -9.38
N LEU A 33 -4.65 4.14 -9.73
CA LEU A 33 -5.84 3.32 -9.44
C LEU A 33 -5.69 2.51 -8.15
N GLY A 34 -4.46 2.16 -7.76
CA GLY A 34 -4.16 1.34 -6.59
C GLY A 34 -2.87 0.56 -6.73
N TYR A 35 -2.62 -0.33 -5.79
CA TYR A 35 -1.59 -1.35 -5.92
C TYR A 35 -1.96 -2.38 -6.99
N ASP A 36 -0.94 -3.03 -7.54
CA ASP A 36 -1.12 -4.36 -8.12
C ASP A 36 -1.29 -5.36 -6.97
N MET A 37 -2.54 -5.75 -6.71
CA MET A 37 -2.86 -6.69 -5.63
C MET A 37 -2.22 -8.07 -5.84
N THR A 38 -1.94 -8.48 -7.07
CA THR A 38 -1.23 -9.74 -7.34
C THR A 38 0.20 -9.65 -6.82
N ALA A 39 0.88 -8.54 -7.09
CA ALA A 39 2.25 -8.30 -6.60
C ALA A 39 2.28 -8.18 -5.07
N VAL A 40 1.31 -7.49 -4.46
CA VAL A 40 1.19 -7.37 -3.00
C VAL A 40 1.01 -8.73 -2.34
N LEU A 41 0.07 -9.55 -2.83
CA LEU A 41 -0.20 -10.88 -2.26
C LEU A 41 1.00 -11.83 -2.46
N ALA A 42 1.65 -11.80 -3.62
CA ALA A 42 2.85 -12.59 -3.88
C ALA A 42 4.01 -12.21 -2.95
N LEU A 43 4.22 -10.90 -2.76
CA LEU A 43 5.25 -10.40 -1.85
C LEU A 43 4.94 -10.76 -0.39
N ALA A 44 3.69 -10.59 0.04
CA ALA A 44 3.27 -10.97 1.39
C ALA A 44 3.50 -12.47 1.66
N ALA A 45 3.16 -13.33 0.68
CA ALA A 45 3.42 -14.75 0.76
C ALA A 45 4.92 -15.07 0.86
N ALA A 46 5.76 -14.42 0.04
CA ALA A 46 7.21 -14.59 0.07
C ALA A 46 7.85 -14.15 1.39
N LEU A 47 7.26 -13.16 2.07
CA LEU A 47 7.71 -12.65 3.36
C LEU A 47 7.11 -13.39 4.55
N GLY A 48 6.24 -14.38 4.33
CA GLY A 48 5.59 -15.14 5.39
C GLY A 48 4.58 -14.33 6.21
N VAL A 49 3.98 -13.29 5.62
CA VAL A 49 3.00 -12.45 6.32
C VAL A 49 1.64 -13.15 6.37
N PRO A 50 0.94 -13.16 7.52
CA PRO A 50 -0.35 -13.82 7.63
C PRO A 50 -1.38 -13.29 6.62
N PRO A 51 -2.01 -14.15 5.79
CA PRO A 51 -2.96 -13.70 4.77
C PRO A 51 -4.13 -12.89 5.33
N ALA A 52 -4.62 -13.23 6.53
CA ALA A 52 -5.67 -12.49 7.22
C ALA A 52 -5.26 -11.05 7.55
N ALA A 53 -4.01 -10.83 7.98
CA ALA A 53 -3.49 -9.49 8.25
C ALA A 53 -3.39 -8.67 6.96
N VAL A 54 -2.95 -9.28 5.86
CA VAL A 54 -2.86 -8.62 4.55
C VAL A 54 -4.26 -8.21 4.07
N ALA A 55 -5.23 -9.14 4.14
CA ALA A 55 -6.59 -8.91 3.69
C ALA A 55 -7.29 -7.79 4.49
N GLU A 56 -7.04 -7.70 5.79
CA GLU A 56 -7.65 -6.69 6.65
C GLU A 56 -6.97 -5.31 6.50
N LEU A 57 -5.63 -5.28 6.48
CA LEU A 57 -4.87 -4.04 6.67
C LEU A 57 -4.48 -3.36 5.35
N VAL A 58 -4.27 -4.11 4.25
CA VAL A 58 -3.86 -3.51 2.97
C VAL A 58 -4.96 -2.62 2.35
N PRO A 59 -6.24 -3.02 2.28
CA PRO A 59 -7.26 -2.19 1.63
C PRO A 59 -7.38 -0.74 2.16
N PRO A 60 -7.45 -0.48 3.48
CA PRO A 60 -7.50 0.89 3.97
C PRO A 60 -6.20 1.67 3.70
N ILE A 61 -5.04 1.01 3.70
CA ILE A 61 -3.75 1.64 3.35
C ILE A 61 -3.75 2.05 1.87
N GLU A 62 -4.17 1.17 0.96
CA GLU A 62 -4.30 1.46 -0.47
C GLU A 62 -5.18 2.69 -0.69
N ALA A 63 -6.34 2.74 -0.03
CA ALA A 63 -7.27 3.86 -0.18
C ALA A 63 -6.63 5.21 0.21
N VAL A 64 -5.81 5.23 1.27
CA VAL A 64 -5.06 6.45 1.66
C VAL A 64 -4.00 6.79 0.63
N LEU A 65 -3.23 5.80 0.18
CA LEU A 65 -2.17 5.99 -0.82
C LEU A 65 -2.73 6.53 -2.15
N VAL A 66 -3.81 5.95 -2.67
CA VAL A 66 -4.47 6.39 -3.91
C VAL A 66 -4.90 7.85 -3.81
N ARG A 67 -5.57 8.22 -2.71
CA ARG A 67 -5.98 9.63 -2.48
C ARG A 67 -4.77 10.56 -2.43
N ALA A 68 -3.72 10.20 -1.70
CA ALA A 68 -2.54 11.04 -1.54
C ALA A 68 -1.74 11.22 -2.85
N LEU A 69 -1.59 10.16 -3.64
CA LEU A 69 -0.90 10.24 -4.93
C LEU A 69 -1.70 11.03 -5.96
N ASN A 70 -3.01 10.80 -6.05
CA ASN A 70 -3.87 11.54 -6.99
C ASN A 70 -3.98 13.02 -6.64
N ALA A 71 -4.06 13.38 -5.35
CA ALA A 71 -4.02 14.78 -4.94
C ALA A 71 -2.75 15.48 -5.44
N ARG A 72 -1.60 14.81 -5.31
CA ARG A 72 -0.31 15.36 -5.74
C ARG A 72 -0.12 15.38 -7.27
N ILE A 73 -0.80 14.52 -8.01
CA ILE A 73 -0.89 14.63 -9.47
C ILE A 73 -1.71 15.87 -9.83
N GLY A 74 -2.87 16.05 -9.21
CA GLY A 74 -3.72 17.24 -9.41
C GLY A 74 -3.03 18.56 -9.10
N GLU A 75 -2.18 18.61 -8.07
CA GLU A 75 -1.35 19.80 -7.76
C GLU A 75 -0.27 20.11 -8.81
N ARG A 76 0.18 19.12 -9.58
CA ARG A 76 1.23 19.30 -10.62
C ARG A 76 0.66 19.70 -11.97
N ASP A 77 -0.59 19.34 -12.22
CA ASP A 77 -1.28 19.57 -13.50
C ASP A 77 -2.12 20.85 -13.51
N GLY A 78 -2.23 21.55 -12.36
CA GLY A 78 -2.89 22.85 -12.21
C GLY A 78 -1.90 24.01 -12.11
#